data_AF-L0K5W0-F1
#
_entry.id   AF-L0K5W0-F1
#
_cell.length_a   1.000
_cell.length_b   1.000
_cell.length_c   1.000
_cell.angle_alpha   90.00
_cell.angle_beta   90.00
_cell.angle_gamma   90.00
#
_symmetry.space_group_name_H-M   'P 1'
#
loop_
_entity.id
_entity.type
_entity.pdbx_description
1 polymer ?
#
loop_
_entity_poly.entity_id
_entity_poly.type
_entity_poly.pdbx_seq_one_letter_code
_entity_poly.pdbx_strand_id
1 'polypeptide(L)'
;MGKNKDKWLDPNKVSGRHVDRYCKICGSKATQVRILKYENICEDCVKELKQKKGGKYACKGCGKVAPQQVQDNNGYCKDCICRACGKPDPKFVQKHGFCEKCFEIMGTNCRNCGKEAQAQVKRNDGLCDDCADR
;
A
#
# COMPACT_ATOMS: atom_id res chain seq x y z
N MET A 1 -9.08 -19.30 -10.18
CA MET A 1 -9.10 -17.89 -10.61
C MET A 1 -10.15 -17.13 -9.79
N GLY A 2 -9.74 -16.47 -8.70
CA GLY A 2 -10.67 -15.76 -7.83
C GLY A 2 -11.19 -14.49 -8.50
N LYS A 3 -12.50 -14.39 -8.73
CA LYS A 3 -13.17 -13.16 -9.18
C LYS A 3 -12.69 -12.01 -8.31
N ASN A 4 -11.94 -11.06 -8.89
CA ASN A 4 -11.57 -9.81 -8.23
C ASN A 4 -12.88 -9.11 -7.85
N LYS A 5 -13.35 -9.31 -6.61
CA LYS A 5 -14.54 -8.64 -6.10
C LYS A 5 -14.22 -7.15 -6.14
N ASP A 6 -14.89 -6.43 -7.02
CA ASP A 6 -14.70 -4.99 -7.22
C ASP A 6 -14.71 -4.30 -5.85
N LYS A 7 -13.62 -3.60 -5.52
CA LYS A 7 -13.43 -2.95 -4.20
C LYS A 7 -14.41 -1.79 -4.01
N TRP A 8 -14.97 -1.30 -5.11
CA TRP A 8 -15.92 -0.21 -5.17
C TRP A 8 -17.35 -0.73 -5.24
N LEU A 9 -18.23 -0.07 -4.50
CA LEU A 9 -19.66 -0.15 -4.67
C LEU A 9 -20.04 0.88 -5.74
N ASP A 10 -20.63 0.41 -6.84
CA ASP A 10 -21.04 1.24 -7.96
C ASP A 10 -22.46 1.76 -7.73
N PRO A 11 -22.73 3.08 -7.89
CA PRO A 11 -24.05 3.69 -7.77
C PRO A 11 -25.15 2.96 -8.53
N ASN A 12 -24.86 2.52 -9.76
CA ASN A 12 -25.84 1.86 -10.63
C ASN A 12 -26.16 0.42 -10.18
N LYS A 13 -25.37 -0.12 -9.25
CA LYS A 13 -25.52 -1.47 -8.69
C LYS A 13 -25.88 -1.43 -7.21
N VAL A 14 -26.21 -0.26 -6.66
CA VAL A 14 -26.64 -0.12 -5.27
C VAL A 14 -28.10 -0.52 -5.14
N SER A 15 -28.37 -1.54 -4.33
CA SER A 15 -29.72 -1.99 -4.01
C SER A 15 -29.81 -2.50 -2.57
N GLY A 16 -31.05 -2.57 -2.04
CA GLY A 16 -31.34 -3.04 -0.68
C GLY A 16 -30.57 -2.26 0.40
N ARG A 17 -30.01 -2.99 1.37
CA ARG A 17 -29.25 -2.42 2.52
C ARG A 17 -28.06 -1.51 2.15
N HIS A 18 -27.65 -1.49 0.88
CA HIS A 18 -26.52 -0.69 0.43
C HIS A 18 -26.92 0.73 -0.01
N VAL A 19 -28.22 1.01 -0.15
CA VAL A 19 -28.76 2.33 -0.54
C VAL A 19 -28.43 3.39 0.51
N ASP A 20 -28.52 3.04 1.79
CA ASP A 20 -28.25 3.95 2.91
C ASP A 20 -26.76 4.12 3.20
N ARG A 21 -25.89 3.47 2.41
CA ARG A 21 -24.45 3.58 2.59
C ARG A 21 -23.98 4.98 2.16
N TYR A 22 -23.13 5.60 2.97
CA TYR A 22 -22.59 6.93 2.67
C TYR A 22 -21.10 7.02 2.95
N CYS A 23 -20.47 8.04 2.40
CA CYS A 23 -19.08 8.39 2.69
C CYS A 23 -18.96 8.96 4.10
N LYS A 24 -18.13 8.36 4.96
CA LYS A 24 -17.90 8.83 6.34
C LYS A 24 -17.18 10.18 6.45
N ILE A 25 -16.67 10.73 5.35
CA ILE A 25 -15.92 11.99 5.32
C ILE A 25 -16.82 13.14 4.85
N CYS A 26 -17.44 13.00 3.68
CA CYS A 26 -18.25 14.06 3.06
C CYS A 26 -19.78 13.81 3.11
N GLY A 27 -20.23 12.63 3.55
CA GLY A 27 -21.67 12.31 3.64
C GLY A 27 -22.33 11.88 2.32
N SER A 28 -21.63 11.91 1.18
CA SER A 28 -22.21 11.52 -0.12
C SER A 28 -22.74 10.08 -0.11
N LYS A 29 -23.93 9.86 -0.67
CA LYS A 29 -24.60 8.57 -0.69
C LYS A 29 -24.04 7.64 -1.77
N ALA A 30 -24.11 6.35 -1.53
CA ALA A 30 -23.65 5.33 -2.48
C ALA A 30 -24.45 5.32 -3.79
N THR A 31 -25.67 5.87 -3.79
CA THR A 31 -26.49 6.08 -5.01
C THR A 31 -25.99 7.21 -5.90
N GLN A 32 -25.09 8.07 -5.41
CA GLN A 32 -24.55 9.22 -6.15
C GLN A 32 -23.10 9.01 -6.56
N VAL A 33 -22.29 8.37 -5.72
CA VAL A 33 -20.83 8.23 -5.91
C VAL A 33 -20.36 6.82 -5.60
N ARG A 34 -19.25 6.41 -6.22
CA ARG A 34 -18.64 5.11 -5.90
C ARG A 34 -18.07 5.13 -4.48
N ILE A 35 -18.42 4.12 -3.68
CA ILE A 35 -17.95 3.98 -2.28
C ILE A 35 -17.00 2.80 -2.14
N LEU A 36 -15.86 3.02 -1.50
CA LEU A 36 -14.92 1.95 -1.15
C LEU A 36 -15.55 1.04 -0.07
N LYS A 37 -15.79 -0.23 -0.43
CA LYS A 37 -16.66 -1.15 0.33
C LYS A 37 -16.22 -1.49 1.75
N TYR A 38 -14.94 -1.36 2.10
CA TYR A 38 -14.48 -1.68 3.45
C TYR A 38 -14.31 -0.43 4.31
N GLU A 39 -14.13 0.73 3.67
CA GLU A 39 -13.74 1.96 4.36
C GLU A 39 -14.86 2.99 4.46
N ASN A 40 -15.94 2.84 3.69
CA ASN A 40 -17.01 3.82 3.54
C ASN A 40 -16.47 5.20 3.13
N ILE A 41 -15.60 5.27 2.13
CA ILE A 41 -15.04 6.53 1.60
C ILE A 41 -15.35 6.60 0.10
N CYS A 42 -15.86 7.74 -0.37
CA CYS A 42 -16.16 7.94 -1.79
C CYS A 42 -14.89 8.15 -2.62
N GLU A 43 -15.02 8.00 -3.94
CA GLU A 43 -13.92 8.16 -4.87
C GLU A 43 -13.25 9.53 -4.82
N ASP A 44 -14.01 10.61 -4.62
CA ASP A 44 -13.48 11.97 -4.58
C ASP A 44 -12.68 12.21 -3.31
N CYS A 45 -13.20 11.82 -2.15
CA CYS A 45 -12.43 11.84 -0.91
C CYS A 45 -11.19 10.94 -1.01
N VAL A 46 -11.28 9.78 -1.68
CA VAL A 46 -10.10 8.93 -1.90
C VAL A 46 -9.04 9.64 -2.74
N LYS A 47 -9.42 10.35 -3.81
CA LYS A 47 -8.49 11.14 -4.65
C LYS A 47 -7.82 12.24 -3.84
N GLU A 48 -8.60 13.00 -3.07
CA GLU A 48 -8.09 14.07 -2.22
C GLU A 48 -7.12 13.54 -1.14
N LEU A 49 -7.51 12.47 -0.44
CA LEU A 49 -6.67 11.85 0.58
C LEU A 49 -5.36 11.29 0.01
N LYS A 50 -5.39 10.71 -1.20
CA LYS A 50 -4.20 10.23 -1.90
C LYS A 50 -3.20 11.35 -2.16
N GLN A 51 -3.68 12.53 -2.53
CA GLN A 51 -2.84 13.70 -2.81
C GLN A 51 -2.29 14.30 -1.52
N LYS A 52 -3.12 14.47 -0.49
CA LYS A 52 -2.70 15.07 0.79
C LYS A 52 -1.70 14.22 1.56
N LYS A 53 -1.74 12.89 1.42
CA LYS A 53 -0.87 11.94 2.15
C LYS A 53 -0.81 12.20 3.67
N GLY A 54 -1.95 12.58 4.27
CA GLY A 54 -1.98 13.13 5.63
C GLY A 54 -1.78 12.14 6.79
N GLY A 55 -1.59 10.85 6.53
CA GLY A 55 -1.34 9.84 7.57
C GLY A 55 -2.55 9.42 8.43
N LYS A 56 -3.68 10.14 8.37
CA LYS A 56 -4.89 9.79 9.13
C LYS A 56 -5.76 8.74 8.42
N TYR A 57 -5.91 8.88 7.10
CA TYR A 57 -6.70 7.98 6.25
C TYR A 57 -5.90 7.42 5.07
N ALA A 58 -4.81 8.11 4.69
CA ALA A 58 -3.95 7.75 3.58
C ALA A 58 -2.48 7.70 4.02
N CYS A 59 -1.73 6.77 3.45
CA CYS A 59 -0.32 6.56 3.75
C CYS A 59 0.51 7.80 3.42
N LYS A 60 1.35 8.24 4.36
CA LYS A 60 2.30 9.37 4.19
C LYS A 60 3.29 9.15 3.04
N GLY A 61 3.67 7.90 2.77
CA GLY A 61 4.59 7.55 1.69
C GLY A 61 3.92 7.52 0.31
N CYS A 62 2.97 6.61 0.14
CA CYS A 62 2.40 6.29 -1.18
C CYS A 62 1.01 6.86 -1.45
N GLY A 63 0.37 7.51 -0.46
CA GLY A 63 -1.00 8.02 -0.59
C GLY A 63 -2.09 6.93 -0.57
N LYS A 64 -1.75 5.65 -0.47
CA LYS A 64 -2.75 4.56 -0.39
C LYS A 64 -3.73 4.83 0.74
N VAL A 65 -5.02 4.88 0.41
CA VAL A 65 -6.11 5.03 1.38
C VAL A 65 -6.32 3.68 2.05
N ALA A 66 -5.85 3.57 3.28
CA ALA A 66 -5.96 2.39 4.12
C ALA A 66 -6.04 2.83 5.60
N PRO A 67 -7.15 3.47 6.02
CA PRO A 67 -7.34 4.04 7.35
C PRO A 67 -6.86 3.14 8.49
N GLN A 68 -7.28 1.86 8.49
CA GLN A 68 -6.86 0.92 9.53
C GLN A 68 -5.34 0.75 9.56
N GLN A 69 -4.72 0.50 8.39
CA GLN A 69 -3.27 0.30 8.33
C GLN A 69 -2.50 1.55 8.76
N VAL A 70 -2.95 2.73 8.37
CA VAL A 70 -2.24 3.98 8.72
C VAL A 70 -2.41 4.32 10.19
N GLN A 71 -3.53 3.95 10.81
CA GLN A 71 -3.71 4.07 12.26
C GLN A 71 -2.79 3.09 13.02
N ASP A 72 -2.73 1.84 12.58
CA ASP A 72 -1.90 0.81 13.21
C ASP A 72 -0.38 1.09 13.04
N ASN A 73 0.02 1.79 11.98
CA ASN A 73 1.45 1.96 11.61
C ASN A 73 1.86 3.45 11.50
N ASN A 74 1.43 4.31 12.44
CA ASN A 74 1.89 5.69 12.59
C ASN A 74 1.83 6.57 11.32
N GLY A 75 0.83 6.32 10.49
CA GLY A 75 0.55 7.06 9.26
C GLY A 75 1.02 6.39 7.97
N TYR A 76 1.50 5.14 8.02
CA TYR A 76 1.99 4.41 6.85
C TYR A 76 1.16 3.16 6.57
N CYS A 77 1.05 2.75 5.31
CA CYS A 77 0.49 1.44 4.99
C CYS A 77 1.55 0.34 5.17
N LYS A 78 1.10 -0.92 5.19
CA LYS A 78 2.00 -2.08 5.32
C LYS A 78 3.03 -2.19 4.17
N ASP A 79 2.74 -1.59 3.03
CA ASP A 79 3.64 -1.58 1.87
C ASP A 79 4.70 -0.47 1.94
N CYS A 80 4.71 0.34 3.00
CA CYS A 80 5.66 1.44 3.20
C CYS A 80 6.45 1.32 4.51
N ILE A 81 6.26 0.22 5.25
CA ILE A 81 6.98 -0.09 6.48
C ILE A 81 7.82 -1.36 6.30
N CYS A 82 9.00 -1.35 6.89
CA CYS A 82 9.88 -2.51 6.90
C CYS A 82 9.21 -3.68 7.64
N ARG A 83 9.13 -4.86 7.00
CA ARG A 83 8.57 -6.06 7.63
C ARG A 83 9.37 -6.56 8.82
N ALA A 84 10.67 -6.23 8.88
CA ALA A 84 11.55 -6.68 9.95
C ALA A 84 11.53 -5.75 11.17
N CYS A 85 11.66 -4.43 10.96
CA CYS A 85 11.81 -3.48 12.07
C CYS A 85 10.63 -2.50 12.23
N GLY A 86 9.60 -2.59 11.38
CA GLY A 86 8.43 -1.72 11.43
C GLY A 86 8.69 -0.25 11.03
N LYS A 87 9.94 0.13 10.75
CA LYS A 87 10.28 1.51 10.39
C LYS A 87 9.78 1.87 8.99
N PRO A 88 9.26 3.10 8.80
CA PRO A 88 8.82 3.55 7.49
C PRO A 88 10.02 3.83 6.58
N ASP A 89 10.02 3.23 5.40
CA ASP A 89 10.95 3.54 4.32
C ASP A 89 10.24 3.31 2.98
N PRO A 90 9.35 4.22 2.57
CA PRO A 90 8.43 3.98 1.47
C PRO A 90 9.13 3.74 0.13
N LYS A 91 10.32 4.32 -0.09
CA LYS A 91 11.05 4.21 -1.35
C LYS A 91 11.69 2.84 -1.50
N PHE A 92 12.30 2.34 -0.43
CA PHE A 92 13.01 1.07 -0.45
C PHE A 92 12.08 -0.12 -0.19
N VAL A 93 11.17 -0.01 0.78
CA VAL A 93 10.22 -1.08 1.15
C VAL A 93 9.31 -1.48 -0.01
N GLN A 94 8.87 -0.53 -0.84
CA GLN A 94 8.00 -0.86 -1.98
C GLN A 94 8.68 -1.78 -2.99
N LYS A 95 10.01 -1.69 -3.10
CA LYS A 95 10.82 -2.52 -4.02
C LYS A 95 11.28 -3.81 -3.35
N HIS A 96 11.71 -3.72 -2.09
CA HIS A 96 12.47 -4.79 -1.43
C HIS A 96 11.74 -5.45 -0.26
N GLY A 97 10.61 -4.90 0.21
CA GLY A 97 9.86 -5.39 1.37
C GLY A 97 10.46 -5.04 2.74
N PHE A 98 11.68 -4.50 2.76
CA PHE A 98 12.43 -4.11 3.97
C PHE A 98 12.90 -2.65 3.83
N CYS A 99 13.29 -2.00 4.93
CA CYS A 99 14.03 -0.75 4.82
C CYS A 99 15.48 -1.04 4.43
N GLU A 100 16.17 -0.04 3.88
CA GLU A 100 17.55 -0.13 3.42
C GLU A 100 18.47 -0.80 4.46
N LYS A 101 18.45 -0.31 5.70
CA LYS A 101 19.27 -0.88 6.80
C LYS A 101 19.00 -2.37 7.06
N CYS A 102 17.72 -2.78 7.10
CA CYS A 102 17.40 -4.19 7.33
C CYS A 102 17.74 -5.06 6.13
N PHE A 103 17.64 -4.49 4.93
CA PHE A 103 18.00 -5.17 3.70
C PHE A 103 19.50 -5.48 3.64
N GLU A 104 20.34 -4.50 3.97
CA GLU A 104 21.80 -4.67 4.04
C GLU A 104 22.21 -5.72 5.08
N ILE A 105 21.57 -5.72 6.25
CA ILE A 105 21.88 -6.68 7.32
C ILE A 105 21.53 -8.12 6.91
N MET A 106 20.41 -8.32 6.23
CA MET A 106 19.98 -9.69 5.90
C MET A 106 20.81 -10.31 4.79
N GLY A 107 21.39 -9.51 3.87
CA GLY A 107 22.28 -10.01 2.82
C GLY A 107 21.68 -11.15 1.99
N THR A 108 20.35 -11.19 1.83
CA THR A 108 19.63 -12.28 1.15
C THR A 108 19.15 -11.90 -0.24
N ASN A 109 19.06 -10.61 -0.56
CA ASN A 109 18.39 -10.12 -1.78
C ASN A 109 19.28 -9.12 -2.51
N CYS A 110 19.13 -9.05 -3.84
CA CYS A 110 19.89 -8.13 -4.70
C CYS A 110 19.53 -6.67 -4.42
N ARG A 111 20.52 -5.84 -4.09
CA ARG A 111 20.39 -4.40 -3.83
C ARG A 111 19.78 -3.62 -5.00
N ASN A 112 20.00 -4.06 -6.24
CA ASN A 112 19.49 -3.36 -7.42
C ASN A 112 18.04 -3.74 -7.78
N CYS A 113 17.74 -5.04 -7.93
CA CYS A 113 16.44 -5.51 -8.42
C CYS A 113 15.52 -6.09 -7.34
N GLY A 114 16.02 -6.34 -6.12
CA GLY A 114 15.26 -6.90 -5.01
C GLY A 114 15.01 -8.42 -5.07
N LYS A 115 15.47 -9.10 -6.12
CA LYS A 115 15.39 -10.57 -6.27
C LYS A 115 16.11 -11.26 -5.12
N GLU A 116 15.44 -12.22 -4.48
CA GLU A 116 16.06 -13.08 -3.47
C GLU A 116 17.13 -13.94 -4.13
N ALA A 117 18.36 -13.80 -3.67
CA ALA A 117 19.53 -14.38 -4.32
C ALA A 117 20.68 -14.53 -3.33
N GLN A 118 20.41 -15.05 -2.12
CA GLN A 118 21.33 -15.05 -0.98
C GLN A 118 22.76 -15.52 -1.31
N ALA A 119 22.90 -16.59 -2.09
CA ALA A 119 24.21 -17.08 -2.50
C ALA A 119 24.91 -16.13 -3.48
N GLN A 120 24.18 -15.56 -4.44
CA GLN A 120 24.72 -14.65 -5.44
C GLN A 120 25.09 -13.31 -4.81
N VAL A 121 24.27 -12.77 -3.91
CA VAL A 121 24.53 -11.49 -3.25
C VAL A 121 25.71 -11.58 -2.29
N LYS A 122 25.97 -12.75 -1.68
CA LYS A 122 27.21 -12.96 -0.92
C LYS A 122 28.44 -12.97 -1.82
N ARG A 123 28.31 -13.48 -3.05
CA ARG A 123 29.39 -13.55 -4.03
C ARG A 123 29.65 -12.22 -4.73
N ASN A 124 28.59 -11.49 -5.08
CA ASN A 124 28.63 -10.31 -5.95
C ASN A 124 28.38 -9.01 -5.16
N ASP A 125 28.90 -8.92 -3.94
CA ASP A 125 28.75 -7.76 -3.05
C ASP A 125 27.33 -7.15 -3.06
N GLY A 126 26.35 -7.95 -2.66
CA GLY A 126 24.96 -7.52 -2.53
C GLY A 126 24.15 -7.50 -3.83
N LEU A 127 24.66 -8.00 -4.97
CA LEU A 127 23.91 -8.06 -6.24
C LEU A 127 23.59 -9.52 -6.67
N CYS A 128 22.52 -9.70 -7.44
CA CYS A 128 22.31 -10.96 -8.18
C CYS A 128 23.17 -10.97 -9.44
N ASP A 129 23.38 -12.14 -10.04
CA ASP A 129 24.20 -12.30 -11.25
C ASP A 129 23.74 -11.36 -12.37
N ASP A 130 22.43 -11.35 -12.65
CA ASP A 130 21.83 -10.49 -13.68
C ASP A 130 22.11 -8.97 -13.50
N CYS A 131 22.38 -8.53 -12.27
CA CYS A 131 22.65 -7.13 -11.94
C CYS A 131 24.13 -6.84 -11.73
N ALA A 132 24.95 -7.86 -11.52
CA ALA A 132 26.39 -7.74 -11.41
C ALA A 132 27.08 -7.73 -12.79
N ASP A 133 26.47 -8.40 -13.77
CA ASP A 133 26.95 -8.46 -15.16
C ASP A 133 26.52 -7.25 -16.03
N ARG A 134 25.86 -6.25 -15.44
CA ARG A 134 25.42 -5.01 -16.11
C ARG A 134 26.23 -3.81 -15.63
#